data_AF-A0A968WR60-F1
#
_entry.id   AF-A0A968WR60-F1
#
_cell.length_a   1.000
_cell.length_b   1.000
_cell.length_c   1.000
_cell.angle_alpha   90.00
_cell.angle_beta   90.00
_cell.angle_gamma   90.00
#
_symmetry.space_group_name_H-M   'P 1'
#
loop_
_entity.id
_entity.type
_entity.pdbx_description
1 polymer ?
#
loop_
_entity_poly.entity_id
_entity_poly.type
_entity_poly.pdbx_seq_one_letter_code
_entity_poly.pdbx_strand_id
1 'polypeptide(L)'
;MRPDLATLAFMTRIANLSWDRIEPLLAAGAPAILPIGAGAKEHGLHLPMNADEVQALWLAGKLAEKTGALIWPAVTYGFYPAFTDFPGSISLSRATFVTLIREIVTGIKQHGARRCSCSTPASRRLLPSAKPSPGSKV
;
A
#
# COMPACT_ATOMS: atom_id res chain seq x y z
N MET A 1 15.59 -4.25 -26.36
CA MET A 1 14.40 -5.05 -26.04
C MET A 1 13.79 -4.48 -24.77
N ARG A 2 12.50 -4.09 -24.75
CA ARG A 2 11.85 -3.71 -23.48
C ARG A 2 11.48 -5.00 -22.74
N PRO A 3 11.73 -5.12 -21.43
CA PRO A 3 11.31 -6.30 -20.68
C PRO A 3 9.78 -6.46 -20.73
N ASP A 4 9.28 -7.69 -20.65
CA ASP A 4 7.84 -7.92 -20.50
C ASP A 4 7.33 -7.39 -19.14
N LEU A 5 6.00 -7.30 -19.00
CA LEU A 5 5.33 -6.71 -17.84
C LEU A 5 5.61 -7.48 -16.54
N ALA A 6 5.71 -8.81 -16.59
CA ALA A 6 6.01 -9.61 -15.41
C ALA A 6 7.45 -9.37 -14.96
N THR A 7 8.39 -9.29 -15.90
CA THR A 7 9.79 -8.98 -15.64
C THR A 7 9.97 -7.56 -15.09
N LEU A 8 9.25 -6.56 -15.63
CA LEU A 8 9.30 -5.18 -15.15
C LEU A 8 8.70 -5.03 -13.74
N ALA A 9 7.60 -5.72 -13.46
CA ALA A 9 6.99 -5.79 -12.13
C ALA A 9 7.88 -6.54 -11.12
N PHE A 10 8.64 -7.55 -11.57
CA PHE A 10 9.60 -8.27 -10.75
C PHE A 10 10.82 -7.40 -10.41
N MET A 11 11.35 -6.63 -11.36
CA MET A 11 12.53 -5.78 -11.18
C MET A 11 12.26 -4.47 -10.43
N THR A 12 11.01 -4.02 -10.35
CA THR A 12 10.63 -2.77 -9.63
C THR A 12 10.26 -3.00 -8.17
N ARG A 13 10.06 -4.25 -7.75
CA ARG A 13 9.85 -4.61 -6.35
C ARG A 13 11.18 -4.68 -5.62
N ILE A 14 11.33 -3.86 -4.58
CA ILE A 14 12.60 -3.81 -3.84
C ILE A 14 12.94 -5.13 -3.16
N ALA A 15 11.94 -5.96 -2.84
CA ALA A 15 12.13 -7.27 -2.22
C ALA A 15 12.91 -8.26 -3.12
N ASN A 16 12.99 -7.97 -4.42
CA ASN A 16 13.72 -8.78 -5.40
C ASN A 16 15.09 -8.16 -5.76
N LEU A 17 15.46 -7.04 -5.12
CA LEU A 17 16.70 -6.32 -5.38
C LEU A 17 17.59 -6.40 -4.13
N SER A 18 18.91 -6.49 -4.35
CA SER A 18 19.87 -6.23 -3.28
C SER A 18 19.97 -4.72 -3.00
N TRP A 19 20.35 -4.36 -1.78
CA TRP A 19 20.34 -2.96 -1.34
C TRP A 19 21.22 -2.03 -2.20
N ASP A 20 22.34 -2.54 -2.73
CA ASP A 20 23.25 -1.82 -3.64
C ASP A 20 22.61 -1.49 -5.00
N ARG A 21 21.52 -2.18 -5.36
CA ARG A 21 20.72 -1.88 -6.56
C ARG A 21 19.64 -0.85 -6.30
N ILE A 22 19.20 -0.71 -5.04
CA ILE A 22 18.14 0.22 -4.64
C ILE A 22 18.69 1.64 -4.49
N GLU A 23 19.85 1.78 -3.84
CA GLU A 23 20.49 3.08 -3.57
C GLU A 23 20.64 3.97 -4.82
N PRO A 24 21.23 3.52 -5.96
CA PRO A 24 21.37 4.36 -7.14
C PRO A 24 20.02 4.76 -7.76
N LEU A 25 19.00 3.91 -7.66
CA LEU A 25 17.66 4.22 -8.16
C LEU A 25 16.99 5.33 -7.33
N LEU A 26 17.16 5.28 -6.01
CA LEU A 26 16.72 6.35 -5.11
C LEU A 26 17.49 7.65 -5.32
N ALA A 27 18.81 7.56 -5.51
CA ALA A 27 19.65 8.72 -5.83
C ALA A 27 19.25 9.38 -7.16
N ALA A 28 18.84 8.58 -8.16
CA ALA A 28 18.29 9.04 -9.42
C ALA A 28 16.86 9.62 -9.30
N GLY A 29 16.25 9.57 -8.11
CA GLY A 29 14.95 10.18 -7.83
C GLY A 29 13.75 9.29 -8.11
N ALA A 30 13.91 7.97 -8.16
CA ALA A 30 12.80 7.03 -8.31
C ALA A 30 11.73 7.26 -7.22
N PRO A 31 10.44 7.37 -7.58
CA PRO A 31 9.36 7.45 -6.59
C PRO A 31 9.23 6.14 -5.81
N ALA A 32 8.63 6.21 -4.62
CA ALA A 32 8.29 5.04 -3.81
C ALA A 32 6.77 4.81 -3.76
N ILE A 33 6.38 3.54 -3.91
CA ILE A 33 5.00 3.08 -3.70
C ILE A 33 5.00 2.12 -2.52
N LEU A 34 4.13 2.39 -1.53
CA LEU A 34 3.81 1.46 -0.45
C LEU A 34 2.41 0.87 -0.70
N PRO A 35 2.30 -0.39 -1.15
CA PRO A 35 1.01 -1.05 -1.27
C PRO A 35 0.40 -1.28 0.12
N ILE A 36 -0.89 -1.00 0.24
CA ILE A 36 -1.66 -1.27 1.45
C ILE A 36 -2.91 -2.03 1.02
N GLY A 37 -3.00 -3.30 1.40
CA GLY A 37 -4.12 -4.16 1.07
C GLY A 37 -4.12 -5.35 2.01
N ALA A 38 -5.26 -5.68 2.59
CA ALA A 38 -5.34 -6.76 3.56
C ALA A 38 -4.94 -8.10 2.91
N GLY A 39 -4.03 -8.82 3.57
CA GLY A 39 -3.66 -10.19 3.16
C GLY A 39 -4.73 -11.22 3.55
N ALA A 40 -5.56 -10.90 4.56
CA ALA A 40 -6.71 -11.69 4.94
C ALA A 40 -7.82 -10.81 5.56
N LYS A 41 -8.90 -10.60 4.82
CA LYS A 41 -10.10 -9.87 5.25
C LYS A 41 -11.34 -10.40 4.50
N GLU A 42 -12.50 -10.35 5.13
CA GLU A 42 -13.75 -10.87 4.54
C GLU A 42 -14.15 -10.16 3.22
N HIS A 43 -14.57 -10.92 2.21
CA HIS A 43 -15.07 -10.36 0.95
C HIS A 43 -16.31 -11.12 0.44
N GLY A 44 -17.15 -11.58 1.35
CA GLY A 44 -18.27 -12.48 1.08
C GLY A 44 -17.82 -13.89 0.65
N LEU A 45 -18.79 -14.72 0.28
CA LEU A 45 -18.54 -16.13 -0.06
C LEU A 45 -17.90 -16.35 -1.45
N HIS A 46 -17.66 -15.30 -2.21
CA HIS A 46 -17.29 -15.36 -3.62
C HIS A 46 -15.85 -14.92 -3.91
N LEU A 47 -15.19 -14.27 -2.95
CA LEU A 47 -13.82 -13.77 -3.10
C LEU A 47 -12.89 -14.40 -2.07
N PRO A 48 -11.63 -14.66 -2.44
CA PRO A 48 -10.58 -15.00 -1.49
C PRO A 48 -10.32 -13.90 -0.45
N MET A 49 -9.79 -14.30 0.71
CA MET A 49 -9.48 -13.39 1.82
C MET A 49 -8.40 -12.35 1.48
N ASN A 50 -7.55 -12.60 0.47
CA ASN A 50 -6.44 -11.72 0.08
C ASN A 50 -6.78 -10.77 -1.10
N ALA A 51 -8.07 -10.58 -1.41
CA ALA A 51 -8.47 -9.80 -2.57
C ALA A 51 -7.90 -8.36 -2.54
N ASP A 52 -7.85 -7.73 -1.37
CA ASP A 52 -7.27 -6.40 -1.18
C ASP A 52 -5.76 -6.36 -1.51
N GLU A 53 -4.99 -7.34 -1.02
CA GLU A 53 -3.55 -7.44 -1.32
C GLU A 53 -3.30 -7.60 -2.82
N VAL A 54 -4.05 -8.50 -3.49
CA VAL A 54 -3.93 -8.75 -4.93
C VAL A 54 -4.18 -7.47 -5.72
N GLN A 55 -5.23 -6.73 -5.38
CA GLN A 55 -5.57 -5.46 -6.05
C GLN A 55 -4.51 -4.38 -5.79
N ALA A 56 -4.02 -4.26 -4.55
CA ALA A 56 -3.00 -3.28 -4.18
C ALA A 56 -1.69 -3.52 -4.96
N LEU A 57 -1.24 -4.77 -5.02
CA LEU A 57 -0.02 -5.16 -5.74
C LEU A 57 -0.16 -4.98 -7.26
N TRP A 58 -1.32 -5.32 -7.83
CA TRP A 58 -1.59 -5.12 -9.24
C TRP A 58 -1.54 -3.63 -9.61
N LEU A 59 -2.22 -2.78 -8.83
CA LEU A 59 -2.23 -1.33 -9.05
C LEU A 59 -0.84 -0.72 -8.88
N ALA A 60 -0.09 -1.14 -7.85
CA ALA A 60 1.29 -0.70 -7.65
C ALA A 60 2.18 -1.06 -8.84
N GLY A 61 2.05 -2.26 -9.39
CA GLY A 61 2.75 -2.68 -10.61
C GLY A 61 2.42 -1.78 -11.80
N LYS A 62 1.13 -1.51 -12.03
CA LYS A 62 0.69 -0.60 -13.11
C LYS A 62 1.15 0.84 -12.95
N LEU A 63 1.26 1.32 -11.73
CA LEU A 63 1.80 2.65 -11.46
C LEU A 63 3.32 2.68 -11.68
N ALA A 64 4.04 1.65 -11.23
CA ALA A 64 5.49 1.53 -11.42
C ALA A 64 5.87 1.46 -12.90
N GLU A 65 5.13 0.70 -13.72
CA GLU A 65 5.33 0.64 -15.18
C GLU A 65 5.31 2.04 -15.84
N LYS A 66 4.47 2.96 -15.33
CA LYS A 66 4.31 4.31 -15.88
C LYS A 66 5.26 5.34 -15.28
N THR A 67 5.72 5.12 -14.05
CA THR A 67 6.43 6.15 -13.25
C THR A 67 7.88 5.80 -12.95
N GLY A 68 8.30 4.56 -13.21
CA GLY A 68 9.60 4.05 -12.76
C GLY A 68 9.71 3.94 -11.24
N ALA A 69 8.58 3.91 -10.53
CA ALA A 69 8.57 3.83 -9.08
C ALA A 69 9.04 2.46 -8.55
N LEU A 70 9.70 2.49 -7.40
CA LEU A 70 10.05 1.32 -6.63
C LEU A 70 8.90 0.93 -5.72
N ILE A 71 8.59 -0.36 -5.67
CA ILE A 71 7.48 -0.92 -4.90
C ILE A 71 8.02 -1.56 -3.62
N TRP A 72 7.61 -1.04 -2.47
CA TRP A 72 7.89 -1.64 -1.16
C TRP A 72 7.00 -2.87 -0.91
N PRO A 73 7.37 -3.73 0.05
CA PRO A 73 6.49 -4.80 0.51
C PRO A 73 5.11 -4.28 0.90
N ALA A 74 4.07 -5.05 0.56
CA ALA A 74 2.70 -4.68 0.92
C ALA A 74 2.51 -4.70 2.43
N VAL A 75 1.78 -3.72 2.96
CA VAL A 75 1.27 -3.74 4.32
C VAL A 75 -0.03 -4.55 4.33
N THR A 76 0.06 -5.78 4.85
CA THR A 76 -1.02 -6.78 4.78
C THR A 76 -1.95 -6.81 5.99
N TYR A 77 -1.55 -6.18 7.11
CA TYR A 77 -2.42 -5.93 8.25
C TYR A 77 -2.82 -4.46 8.31
N GLY A 78 -4.12 -4.21 8.51
CA GLY A 78 -4.70 -2.88 8.43
C GLY A 78 -5.68 -2.58 9.54
N PHE A 79 -6.44 -1.48 9.36
CA PHE A 79 -7.53 -1.09 10.23
C PHE A 79 -8.88 -1.29 9.52
N TYR A 80 -9.60 -2.33 9.89
CA TYR A 80 -10.89 -2.73 9.30
C TYR A 80 -11.80 -3.39 10.35
N PRO A 81 -12.20 -2.64 11.40
CA PRO A 81 -12.94 -3.19 12.55
C PRO A 81 -14.32 -3.74 12.18
N ALA A 82 -14.89 -3.32 11.05
CA ALA A 82 -16.21 -3.79 10.60
C ALA A 82 -16.22 -5.27 10.17
N PHE A 83 -15.06 -5.90 10.03
CA PHE A 83 -14.93 -7.26 9.50
C PHE A 83 -14.41 -8.27 10.53
N THR A 84 -14.21 -7.88 11.79
CA THR A 84 -13.60 -8.75 12.81
C THR A 84 -14.50 -9.89 13.30
N ASP A 85 -15.80 -9.84 13.00
CA ASP A 85 -16.75 -10.91 13.33
C ASP A 85 -16.60 -12.12 12.38
N PHE A 86 -15.87 -11.96 11.28
CA PHE A 86 -15.64 -13.02 10.30
C PHE A 86 -14.32 -13.75 10.57
N PRO A 87 -14.34 -15.09 10.73
CA PRO A 87 -13.13 -15.87 10.98
C PRO A 87 -12.02 -15.59 9.97
N GLY A 88 -10.81 -15.36 10.47
CA GLY A 88 -9.63 -15.02 9.65
C GLY A 88 -9.43 -13.54 9.37
N SER A 89 -10.43 -12.68 9.64
CA SER A 89 -10.26 -11.22 9.53
C SER A 89 -9.69 -10.63 10.82
N ILE A 90 -8.42 -10.19 10.78
CA ILE A 90 -7.73 -9.62 11.94
C ILE A 90 -7.44 -8.14 11.72
N SER A 91 -8.07 -7.25 12.49
CA SER A 91 -7.82 -5.80 12.40
C SER A 91 -6.85 -5.34 13.48
N LEU A 92 -5.89 -4.50 13.09
CA LEU A 92 -5.10 -3.72 14.05
C LEU A 92 -5.98 -2.66 14.73
N SER A 93 -5.49 -2.13 15.84
CA SER A 93 -6.02 -0.87 16.38
C SER A 93 -5.72 0.28 15.41
N ARG A 94 -6.56 1.32 15.42
CA ARG A 94 -6.31 2.53 14.61
C ARG A 94 -4.95 3.15 14.93
N ALA A 95 -4.60 3.24 16.22
CA ALA A 95 -3.35 3.85 16.66
C ALA A 95 -2.14 3.06 16.13
N THR A 96 -2.17 1.73 16.29
CA THR A 96 -1.12 0.84 15.79
C THR A 96 -0.97 0.96 14.28
N PHE A 97 -2.07 0.95 13.52
CA PHE A 97 -2.00 1.08 12.06
C PHE A 97 -1.41 2.42 11.61
N VAL A 98 -1.81 3.53 12.25
CA VAL A 98 -1.26 4.86 11.94
C VAL A 98 0.24 4.93 12.26
N THR A 99 0.65 4.39 13.41
CA THR A 99 2.07 4.35 13.81
C THR A 99 2.88 3.50 12.83
N LEU A 100 2.39 2.30 12.48
CA LEU A 100 3.03 1.41 11.50
C LEU A 100 3.27 2.12 10.16
N ILE A 101 2.23 2.72 9.58
CA ILE A 101 2.37 3.43 8.30
C ILE A 101 3.32 4.62 8.43
N ARG A 102 3.26 5.37 9.54
CA ARG A 102 4.15 6.51 9.77
C ARG A 102 5.62 6.06 9.82
N GLU A 103 5.93 5.01 10.56
CA GLU A 103 7.30 4.51 10.71
C GLU A 103 7.85 3.99 9.37
N ILE A 104 7.05 3.22 8.63
CA ILE A 104 7.43 2.74 7.29
C ILE A 104 7.70 3.92 6.35
N VAL A 105 6.76 4.86 6.21
CA VAL A 105 6.92 6.00 5.31
C VAL A 105 8.09 6.90 5.73
N THR A 106 8.34 7.03 7.03
CA THR A 106 9.49 7.79 7.55
C THR A 106 10.80 7.13 7.16
N GLY A 107 10.92 5.81 7.35
CA GLY A 107 12.11 5.05 6.91
C GLY A 107 12.34 5.15 5.40
N ILE A 108 11.28 5.01 4.60
CA ILE A 108 11.37 5.15 3.13
C ILE A 108 11.94 6.53 2.74
N LYS A 109 11.46 7.60 3.38
CA LYS A 109 11.93 8.97 3.12
C LYS A 109 13.37 9.19 3.57
N GLN A 110 13.78 8.61 4.70
CA GLN A 110 15.16 8.70 5.22
C GLN A 110 16.18 8.14 4.22
N HIS A 111 15.82 7.12 3.44
CA HIS A 111 16.67 6.54 2.40
C HIS A 111 16.63 7.28 1.05
N GLY A 112 16.02 8.46 0.97
CA GLY A 112 16.13 9.35 -0.19
C GLY A 112 14.92 9.32 -1.15
N ALA A 113 13.85 8.59 -0.83
CA ALA A 113 12.62 8.63 -1.63
C ALA A 113 11.92 10.00 -1.51
N ARG A 114 12.08 10.84 -2.54
CA ARG A 114 11.56 12.21 -2.57
C ARG A 114 10.02 12.29 -2.69
N ARG A 115 9.40 11.26 -3.25
CA ARG A 115 7.94 11.14 -3.40
C ARG A 115 7.50 9.75 -2.97
N CYS A 116 6.58 9.67 -2.02
CA CYS A 116 6.03 8.41 -1.49
C CYS A 116 4.50 8.44 -1.63
N SER A 117 3.92 7.45 -2.30
CA SER A 117 2.47 7.27 -2.37
C SER A 117 2.05 5.95 -1.72
N CYS A 118 0.96 5.97 -0.94
CA CYS A 118 0.31 4.76 -0.44
C CYS A 118 -0.79 4.35 -1.43
N SER A 119 -0.74 3.13 -1.97
CA SER A 119 -1.81 2.63 -2.85
C SER A 119 -2.74 1.72 -2.06
N THR A 120 -3.97 2.18 -1.81
CA THR A 120 -5.03 1.43 -1.14
C THR A 120 -6.17 1.13 -2.11
N PRO A 121 -6.66 -0.11 -2.26
CA PRO A 121 -7.83 -0.40 -3.09
C PRO A 121 -9.13 0.14 -2.46
N ALA A 122 -9.18 0.28 -1.14
CA ALA A 122 -10.30 0.87 -0.41
C ALA A 122 -10.02 2.34 -0.07
N SER A 123 -10.48 3.29 -0.90
CA SER A 123 -10.32 4.72 -0.65
C SER A 123 -11.62 5.39 -0.18
N ARG A 124 -11.65 5.82 1.09
CA ARG A 124 -12.24 7.13 1.49
C ARG A 124 -11.92 7.65 2.90
N ARG A 125 -11.27 6.89 3.80
CA ARG A 125 -11.31 7.24 5.25
C ARG A 125 -9.97 7.12 5.99
N LEU A 126 -8.87 7.57 5.39
CA LEU A 126 -7.59 7.77 6.11
C LEU A 126 -7.24 9.23 6.39
N LEU A 127 -7.97 10.18 5.80
CA LEU A 127 -7.93 11.58 6.20
C LEU A 127 -9.02 11.84 7.27
N PRO A 128 -8.77 12.65 8.30
CA PRO A 128 -9.81 13.07 9.22
C PRO A 128 -10.92 13.76 8.41
N SER A 129 -12.10 13.16 8.35
CA SER A 129 -13.28 13.84 7.84
C SER A 129 -13.58 14.99 8.79
N ALA A 130 -13.55 16.23 8.29
CA ALA A 130 -14.22 17.33 8.96
C ALA A 130 -15.67 16.88 9.23
N LYS A 131 -16.07 16.81 10.50
CA LYS A 131 -17.47 16.55 10.85
C LYS A 131 -18.29 17.70 10.25
N PRO A 132 -19.38 17.43 9.51
CA PRO A 132 -20.33 18.49 9.21
C PRO A 132 -20.92 19.00 10.53
N SER A 133 -21.04 20.32 10.65
CA SER A 133 -21.71 20.99 11.76
C SER A 133 -23.17 20.50 11.88
N PRO A 134 -23.70 20.35 13.10
CA PRO A 134 -25.08 19.90 13.29
C PRO A 134 -26.02 21.04 12.87
N GLY A 135 -26.59 20.95 11.67
CA GLY A 135 -27.50 21.99 11.18
C GLY A 135 -27.84 21.88 9.71
N SER A 136 -28.66 20.90 9.35
CA SER A 136 -29.75 21.03 8.36
C SER A 136 -30.35 19.65 8.11
N LYS A 137 -31.42 19.35 8.85
CA LYS A 137 -32.47 18.50 8.32
C LYS A 137 -33.38 19.41 7.49
N VAL A 138 -33.45 19.15 6.19
CA VAL A 138 -34.65 19.33 5.38
C VAL A 138 -34.79 18.06 4.56
#